data_AF-A0A2D9FUI9-F1
#
_entry.id   AF-A0A2D9FUI9-F1
#
_cell.length_a   1.000
_cell.length_b   1.000
_cell.length_c   1.000
_cell.angle_alpha   90.00
_cell.angle_beta   90.00
_cell.angle_gamma   90.00
#
_symmetry.space_group_name_H-M   'P 1'
#
loop_
_entity.id
_entity.type
_entity.pdbx_description
1 polymer ?
#
loop_
_entity_poly.entity_id
_entity_poly.type
_entity_poly.pdbx_seq_one_letter_code
_entity_poly.pdbx_strand_id
1 'polypeptide(L)'
;MSPISFKNITLCLTSAFLMIGCAASNQTTSSKSSAAPPSSSDNGIKAFSTVITKDATSDEGLFNVHWVDDKLYYEIPDSLLNREMLLVSRIAQVPSDYFGFFSGGSKTAEQVITFERQRDNILIRKQSYNAVANDSLP
;
A
#
# COMPACT_ATOMS: atom_id res chain seq x y z
N MET A 1 -24.15 57.03 16.62
CA MET A 1 -24.40 55.99 15.60
C MET A 1 -23.87 54.67 16.17
N SER A 2 -24.74 53.84 16.74
CA SER A 2 -24.40 52.53 17.33
C SER A 2 -24.62 51.40 16.31
N PRO A 3 -23.89 50.29 16.46
CA PRO A 3 -24.51 48.96 16.38
C PRO A 3 -24.06 48.10 17.57
N ILE A 4 -24.93 47.80 18.54
CA ILE A 4 -25.90 46.68 18.61
C ILE A 4 -25.20 45.31 18.74
N SER A 5 -25.31 44.78 19.95
CA SER A 5 -24.72 43.56 20.51
C SER A 5 -25.60 42.32 20.24
N PHE A 6 -25.01 41.25 19.69
CA PHE A 6 -25.68 40.02 19.21
C PHE A 6 -25.67 38.88 20.25
N LYS A 7 -25.95 39.21 21.51
CA LYS A 7 -26.02 38.25 22.60
C LYS A 7 -27.46 38.27 23.10
N ASN A 8 -28.19 37.15 22.94
CA ASN A 8 -29.56 36.87 23.41
C ASN A 8 -30.64 36.66 22.32
N ILE A 9 -30.33 35.93 21.24
CA ILE A 9 -31.36 35.12 20.52
C ILE A 9 -31.11 33.65 20.84
N THR A 10 -31.38 33.41 22.11
CA THR A 10 -31.60 32.16 22.81
C THR A 10 -32.73 31.42 22.10
N LEU A 11 -32.52 30.12 21.84
CA LEU A 11 -33.46 29.10 22.35
C LEU A 11 -34.87 29.06 21.72
N CYS A 12 -35.00 28.61 20.46
CA CYS A 12 -36.32 28.27 19.94
C CYS A 12 -36.40 27.24 18.79
N LEU A 13 -35.36 26.44 18.52
CA LEU A 13 -35.41 25.44 17.43
C LEU A 13 -35.02 24.02 17.90
N THR A 14 -35.44 23.66 19.11
CA THR A 14 -35.48 22.27 19.60
C THR A 14 -36.94 21.91 19.89
N SER A 15 -37.68 21.44 18.89
CA SER A 15 -38.83 20.53 19.03
C SER A 15 -39.49 20.34 17.66
N ALA A 16 -40.07 19.16 17.45
CA ALA A 16 -40.84 18.72 16.29
C ALA A 16 -40.04 18.23 15.08
N PHE A 17 -39.57 16.98 15.13
CA PHE A 17 -39.97 15.98 14.14
C PHE A 17 -39.89 14.59 14.78
N LEU A 18 -41.05 14.11 15.27
CA LEU A 18 -41.23 12.78 15.82
C LEU A 18 -42.40 12.10 15.07
N MET A 19 -42.11 10.90 14.60
CA MET A 19 -42.99 9.77 14.23
C MET A 19 -43.53 9.61 12.79
N ILE A 20 -43.59 8.31 12.45
CA ILE A 20 -44.29 7.57 11.37
C ILE A 20 -43.33 7.18 10.21
N GLY A 21 -43.06 5.90 9.91
CA GLY A 21 -43.85 4.70 10.22
C GLY A 21 -43.18 3.35 9.92
N CYS A 22 -44.05 2.34 9.90
CA CYS A 22 -43.87 0.95 10.30
C CYS A 22 -43.28 -0.04 9.28
N ALA A 23 -42.99 -1.22 9.83
CA ALA A 23 -42.46 -2.45 9.26
C ALA A 23 -43.15 -3.01 8.00
N ALA A 24 -42.35 -3.66 7.14
CA ALA A 24 -42.80 -4.70 6.22
C ALA A 24 -41.81 -5.88 6.28
N SER A 25 -42.27 -6.98 6.88
CA SER A 25 -41.73 -8.34 6.78
C SER A 25 -42.11 -8.93 5.42
N ASN A 26 -41.20 -9.64 4.76
CA ASN A 26 -41.56 -10.75 3.87
C ASN A 26 -40.45 -11.80 3.87
N GLN A 27 -40.77 -12.98 4.42
CA GLN A 27 -40.06 -14.23 4.20
C GLN A 27 -40.56 -14.93 2.93
N THR A 28 -39.63 -15.68 2.33
CA THR A 28 -39.83 -16.87 1.50
C THR A 28 -40.20 -16.66 0.03
N THR A 29 -39.28 -17.05 -0.87
CA THR A 29 -39.45 -18.22 -1.76
C THR A 29 -38.12 -18.63 -2.38
N SER A 30 -37.78 -19.91 -2.23
CA SER A 30 -36.74 -20.58 -3.02
C SER A 30 -37.09 -20.55 -4.50
N SER A 31 -36.21 -20.01 -5.34
CA SER A 31 -36.18 -20.27 -6.78
C SER A 31 -34.80 -20.76 -7.17
N LYS A 32 -34.71 -22.05 -7.49
CA LYS A 32 -33.59 -22.68 -8.18
C LYS A 32 -33.57 -22.10 -9.60
N SER A 33 -32.56 -21.30 -9.94
CA SER A 33 -32.26 -20.96 -11.34
C SER A 33 -30.76 -20.73 -11.52
N SER A 34 -30.21 -21.58 -12.40
CA SER A 34 -28.98 -21.49 -13.20
C SER A 34 -27.77 -20.74 -12.62
N ALA A 35 -26.68 -21.51 -12.45
CA ALA A 35 -25.35 -21.03 -12.11
C ALA A 35 -24.83 -19.97 -13.11
N ALA A 36 -24.80 -18.72 -12.66
CA ALA A 36 -23.66 -17.85 -12.96
C ALA A 36 -22.52 -18.24 -11.99
N PRO A 37 -21.24 -18.21 -12.41
CA PRO A 37 -20.15 -18.33 -11.46
C PRO A 37 -20.39 -17.31 -10.34
N PRO A 38 -20.28 -17.69 -9.07
CA PRO A 38 -20.42 -16.73 -7.99
C PRO A 38 -19.41 -15.62 -8.26
N SER A 39 -19.89 -14.40 -8.40
CA SER A 39 -19.06 -13.20 -8.35
C SER A 39 -18.25 -13.33 -7.08
N SER A 40 -16.96 -13.62 -7.23
CA SER A 40 -16.03 -13.70 -6.12
C SER A 40 -16.24 -12.46 -5.28
N SER A 41 -16.57 -12.65 -4.00
CA SER A 41 -16.61 -11.61 -3.00
C SER A 41 -15.49 -10.60 -3.25
N ASP A 42 -15.81 -9.31 -3.21
CA ASP A 42 -14.96 -8.14 -3.50
C ASP A 42 -13.73 -7.97 -2.58
N ASN A 43 -13.30 -9.06 -1.93
CA ASN A 43 -12.30 -9.14 -0.87
C ASN A 43 -11.09 -10.03 -1.23
N GLY A 44 -10.94 -10.45 -2.49
CA GLY A 44 -9.82 -11.29 -2.96
C GLY A 44 -8.76 -10.52 -3.75
N ILE A 45 -7.59 -11.14 -3.98
CA ILE A 45 -6.56 -10.60 -4.88
C ILE A 45 -7.17 -10.38 -6.27
N LYS A 46 -7.05 -9.15 -6.78
CA LYS A 46 -7.54 -8.77 -8.10
C LYS A 46 -6.75 -9.49 -9.19
N ALA A 47 -7.42 -9.84 -10.28
CA ALA A 47 -6.74 -10.40 -11.45
C ALA A 47 -5.74 -9.40 -12.03
N PHE A 48 -4.63 -9.91 -12.57
CA PHE A 48 -3.53 -9.09 -13.11
C PHE A 48 -4.02 -8.07 -14.15
N SER A 49 -4.79 -8.51 -15.14
CA SER A 49 -5.32 -7.64 -16.22
C SER A 49 -6.30 -6.57 -15.76
N THR A 50 -6.84 -6.69 -14.53
CA THR A 50 -7.69 -5.67 -13.92
C THR A 50 -6.86 -4.58 -13.23
N VAL A 51 -5.64 -4.90 -12.81
CA VAL A 51 -4.74 -3.94 -12.14
C VAL A 51 -3.76 -3.32 -13.14
N ILE A 52 -3.14 -4.15 -13.98
CA ILE A 52 -2.24 -3.76 -15.05
C ILE A 52 -3.03 -3.77 -16.36
N THR A 53 -3.50 -2.58 -16.76
CA THR A 53 -4.29 -2.40 -17.98
C THR A 53 -3.39 -2.39 -19.22
N LYS A 54 -3.99 -2.44 -20.41
CA LYS A 54 -3.24 -2.34 -21.68
C LYS A 54 -2.56 -1.00 -21.90
N ASP A 55 -3.07 0.05 -21.25
CA ASP A 55 -2.54 1.41 -21.33
C ASP A 55 -1.41 1.66 -20.32
N ALA A 56 -1.06 0.65 -19.50
CA ALA A 56 0.01 0.75 -18.52
C ALA A 56 1.38 0.94 -19.20
N THR A 57 2.17 1.91 -18.71
CA THR A 57 3.56 2.05 -19.14
C THR A 57 4.42 1.12 -18.31
N SER A 58 5.08 0.16 -18.96
CA SER A 58 5.83 -0.90 -18.29
C SER A 58 7.32 -0.85 -18.62
N ASP A 59 8.16 -1.16 -17.65
CA ASP A 59 9.60 -1.32 -17.80
C ASP A 59 10.02 -2.70 -17.26
N GLU A 60 10.91 -3.37 -17.98
CA GLU A 60 11.36 -4.73 -17.67
C GLU A 60 12.71 -4.70 -16.95
N GLY A 61 12.87 -5.56 -15.94
CA GLY A 61 14.09 -5.59 -15.15
C GLY A 61 14.14 -6.74 -14.16
N LEU A 62 14.86 -6.55 -13.04
CA LEU A 62 14.82 -7.51 -11.93
C LEU A 62 13.39 -7.72 -11.43
N PHE A 63 12.66 -6.61 -11.33
CA PHE A 63 11.20 -6.58 -11.19
C PHE A 63 10.68 -5.84 -12.40
N ASN A 64 9.59 -6.33 -13.00
CA ASN A 64 8.87 -5.50 -13.95
C ASN A 64 8.14 -4.43 -13.15
N VAL A 65 8.11 -3.23 -13.70
CA VAL A 65 7.53 -2.06 -13.05
C VAL A 65 6.48 -1.49 -13.98
N HIS A 66 5.27 -1.28 -13.46
CA HIS A 66 4.13 -0.81 -14.25
C HIS A 66 3.59 0.49 -13.65
N TRP A 67 3.51 1.53 -14.47
CA TRP A 67 2.81 2.76 -14.18
C TRP A 67 1.39 2.68 -14.73
N VAL A 68 0.41 2.80 -13.84
CA VAL A 68 -1.02 2.85 -14.18
C VAL A 68 -1.59 4.10 -13.51
N ASP A 69 -1.94 5.09 -14.32
CA ASP A 69 -2.23 6.45 -13.85
C ASP A 69 -1.09 6.96 -12.95
N ASP A 70 -1.39 7.34 -11.71
CA ASP A 70 -0.41 7.84 -10.72
C ASP A 70 0.13 6.74 -9.79
N LYS A 71 -0.09 5.46 -10.11
CA LYS A 71 0.30 4.34 -9.25
C LYS A 71 1.42 3.52 -9.87
N LEU A 72 2.41 3.22 -9.02
CA LEU A 72 3.52 2.34 -9.34
C LEU A 72 3.27 0.94 -8.80
N TYR A 73 3.24 -0.04 -9.69
CA TYR A 73 3.09 -1.46 -9.36
C TYR A 73 4.39 -2.21 -9.67
N TYR A 74 4.76 -3.13 -8.78
CA TYR A 74 5.91 -4.02 -8.96
C TYR A 74 5.41 -5.44 -9.22
N GLU A 75 5.87 -6.04 -10.31
CA GLU A 75 5.74 -7.47 -10.56
C GLU A 75 6.96 -8.16 -9.96
N ILE A 76 6.74 -8.96 -8.92
CA ILE A 76 7.79 -9.73 -8.25
C ILE A 76 7.63 -11.19 -8.66
N PRO A 77 8.55 -11.75 -9.48
CA PRO A 77 8.54 -13.16 -9.81
C PRO A 77 8.66 -14.04 -8.57
N ASP A 78 7.92 -15.16 -8.54
CA ASP A 78 7.97 -16.12 -7.44
C ASP A 78 9.40 -16.67 -7.20
N SER A 79 10.23 -16.72 -8.24
CA SER A 79 11.64 -17.14 -8.18
C SER A 79 12.57 -16.18 -7.40
N LEU A 80 12.11 -14.95 -7.17
CA LEU A 80 12.80 -13.94 -6.37
C LEU A 80 12.28 -13.86 -4.93
N LEU A 81 11.16 -14.53 -4.61
CA LEU A 81 10.69 -14.63 -3.24
C LEU A 81 11.66 -15.46 -2.39
N ASN A 82 11.83 -15.04 -1.14
CA ASN A 82 12.76 -15.61 -0.16
C ASN A 82 14.24 -15.65 -0.62
N ARG A 83 14.58 -14.96 -1.72
CA ARG A 83 15.94 -14.79 -2.17
C ARG A 83 16.58 -13.62 -1.42
N GLU A 84 17.75 -13.86 -0.85
CA GLU A 84 18.56 -12.82 -0.23
C GLU A 84 19.14 -11.90 -1.31
N MET A 85 18.92 -10.60 -1.14
CA MET A 85 19.39 -9.55 -2.04
C MET A 85 20.13 -8.48 -1.26
N LEU A 86 21.31 -8.09 -1.74
CA LEU A 86 22.06 -6.98 -1.16
C LEU A 86 21.54 -5.66 -1.71
N LEU A 87 20.94 -4.85 -0.84
CA LEU A 87 20.51 -3.49 -1.15
C LEU A 87 21.58 -2.49 -0.70
N VAL A 88 22.20 -1.82 -1.66
CA VAL A 88 23.23 -0.78 -1.44
C VAL A 88 22.72 0.57 -1.90
N SER A 89 22.62 1.53 -1.00
CA SER A 89 22.30 2.93 -1.32
C SER A 89 23.58 3.74 -1.47
N ARG A 90 23.67 4.57 -2.52
CA ARG A 90 24.83 5.42 -2.82
C ARG A 90 24.39 6.83 -3.17
N ILE A 91 25.24 7.81 -2.87
CA ILE A 91 25.06 9.19 -3.34
C ILE A 91 25.34 9.21 -4.84
N ALA A 92 24.34 9.48 -5.67
CA ALA A 92 24.52 9.48 -7.13
C ALA A 92 25.51 10.56 -7.59
N GLN A 93 25.34 11.78 -7.11
CA GLN A 93 26.19 12.92 -7.45
C GLN A 93 26.09 14.00 -6.35
N VAL A 94 27.16 14.79 -6.20
CA VAL A 94 27.18 15.99 -5.34
C VAL A 94 26.96 17.22 -6.23
N PRO A 95 26.21 18.25 -5.79
CA PRO A 95 26.00 19.48 -6.56
C PRO A 95 27.33 20.12 -7.03
N SER A 96 27.33 20.64 -8.26
CA SER A 96 28.54 21.13 -8.95
C SER A 96 29.19 22.36 -8.31
N ASP A 97 28.45 23.09 -7.48
CA ASP A 97 28.87 24.29 -6.76
C ASP A 97 29.45 24.00 -5.36
N TYR A 98 29.41 22.73 -4.93
CA TYR A 98 29.93 22.32 -3.63
C TYR A 98 31.42 21.92 -3.73
N PHE A 99 32.31 22.92 -3.65
CA PHE A 99 33.76 22.72 -3.67
C PHE A 99 34.26 22.08 -2.36
N GLY A 100 34.96 20.95 -2.47
CA GLY A 100 35.63 20.28 -1.34
C GLY A 100 35.06 18.92 -0.93
N PHE A 101 33.91 18.49 -1.50
CA PHE A 101 33.33 17.17 -1.28
C PHE A 101 33.16 16.42 -2.61
N PHE A 102 34.08 15.49 -2.89
CA PHE A 102 34.02 14.62 -4.07
C PHE A 102 33.38 13.25 -3.77
N SER A 103 32.48 13.17 -2.78
CA SER A 103 31.93 11.91 -2.27
C SER A 103 30.84 11.29 -3.15
N GLY A 104 30.73 11.66 -4.43
CA GLY A 104 29.86 11.00 -5.39
C GLY A 104 30.20 9.50 -5.48
N GLY A 105 29.20 8.64 -5.42
CA GLY A 105 29.35 7.18 -5.44
C GLY A 105 29.63 6.51 -4.09
N SER A 106 29.84 7.29 -3.02
CA SER A 106 30.02 6.74 -1.67
C SER A 106 28.77 5.99 -1.18
N LYS A 107 28.98 4.86 -0.50
CA LYS A 107 27.90 4.05 0.09
C LYS A 107 27.34 4.76 1.32
N THR A 108 26.02 4.90 1.38
CA THR A 108 25.29 5.48 2.53
C THR A 108 24.63 4.41 3.38
N ALA A 109 24.17 3.31 2.77
CA ALA A 109 23.56 2.19 3.49
C ALA A 109 23.79 0.87 2.74
N GLU A 110 23.94 -0.20 3.50
CA GLU A 110 24.07 -1.56 2.99
C GLU A 110 23.27 -2.50 3.89
N GLN A 111 22.40 -3.29 3.29
CA GLN A 111 21.55 -4.25 4.00
C GLN A 111 21.20 -5.42 3.10
N VAL A 112 21.10 -6.62 3.69
CA VAL A 112 20.54 -7.78 3.00
C VAL A 112 19.03 -7.79 3.25
N ILE A 113 18.25 -7.89 2.18
CA ILE A 113 16.79 -7.95 2.23
C ILE A 113 16.25 -9.22 1.56
N THR A 114 15.06 -9.63 1.96
CA THR A 114 14.29 -10.69 1.32
C THR A 114 12.84 -10.24 1.14
N PHE A 115 12.23 -10.58 0.01
CA PHE A 115 10.78 -10.42 -0.19
C PHE A 115 10.09 -11.71 0.21
N GLU A 116 9.17 -11.65 1.17
CA GLU A 116 8.42 -12.80 1.68
C GLU A 116 6.93 -12.60 1.45
N ARG A 117 6.25 -13.60 0.90
CA ARG A 117 4.80 -13.58 0.78
C ARG A 117 4.15 -14.07 2.06
N GLN A 118 3.32 -13.22 2.68
CA GLN A 118 2.50 -13.58 3.82
C GLN A 118 1.02 -13.28 3.52
N ARG A 119 0.23 -14.34 3.30
CA ARG A 119 -1.16 -14.24 2.81
C ARG A 119 -1.18 -13.44 1.49
N ASP A 120 -1.93 -12.35 1.45
CA ASP A 120 -2.09 -11.46 0.29
C ASP A 120 -1.11 -10.27 0.32
N ASN A 121 -0.13 -10.28 1.23
CA ASN A 121 0.86 -9.21 1.37
C ASN A 121 2.27 -9.71 1.01
N ILE A 122 3.08 -8.79 0.50
CA ILE A 122 4.54 -8.95 0.38
C ILE A 122 5.20 -8.16 1.50
N LEU A 123 5.99 -8.85 2.32
CA LEU A 123 6.83 -8.27 3.35
C LEU A 123 8.25 -8.09 2.82
N ILE A 124 8.87 -6.96 3.15
CA ILE A 124 10.30 -6.75 2.94
C ILE A 124 10.98 -6.96 4.30
N ARG A 125 11.80 -7.99 4.41
CA ARG A 125 12.55 -8.29 5.64
C ARG A 125 14.00 -7.93 5.48
N LYS A 126 14.57 -7.29 6.48
CA LYS A 126 16.02 -7.08 6.61
C LYS A 126 16.62 -8.28 7.34
N GLN A 127 17.64 -8.89 6.75
CA GLN A 127 18.41 -9.96 7.37
C GLN A 127 19.59 -9.38 8.15
N SER A 128 19.84 -9.90 9.34
CA SER A 128 20.93 -9.49 10.23
C SER A 128 21.77 -10.70 10.59
N TYR A 129 22.98 -10.78 10.05
CA TYR A 129 23.97 -11.78 10.42
C TYR A 129 24.85 -11.19 11.51
N ASN A 130 24.45 -11.37 12.78
CA ASN A 130 25.34 -11.03 13.88
C ASN A 130 26.47 -12.07 13.92
N ALA A 131 27.71 -11.62 13.86
CA ALA A 131 28.85 -12.48 14.13
C ALA A 131 28.90 -12.75 15.65
N VAL A 132 28.60 -13.99 16.04
CA VAL A 132 28.78 -14.45 17.43
C VAL A 132 30.18 -15.04 17.52
N ALA A 133 31.01 -14.51 18.42
CA ALA A 133 32.33 -15.08 18.68
C ALA A 133 32.20 -16.48 19.29
N ASN A 134 33.19 -17.34 19.06
CA ASN A 134 33.26 -18.61 19.75
C ASN A 134 33.53 -18.34 21.24
N ASP A 135 32.75 -18.96 22.14
CA ASP A 135 32.91 -18.80 23.59
C ASP A 135 34.26 -19.33 24.10
N SER A 136 34.98 -20.09 23.28
CA SER A 136 36.34 -20.56 23.59
C SER A 136 37.38 -19.94 22.65
N LEU A 137 38.45 -19.42 23.25
CA LEU A 137 39.69 -19.07 22.55
C LEU A 137 40.44 -20.37 22.12
N PRO A 138 41.25 -20.32 21.04
CA PRO A 138 42.04 -21.46 20.58
C PRO A 138 43.09 -21.93 21.59
#